data_AF-A0AB33EVX4-F1
#
_entry.id   AF-A0AB33EVX4-F1
#
_cell.length_a   1.000
_cell.length_b   1.000
_cell.length_c   1.000
_cell.angle_alpha   90.00
_cell.angle_beta   90.00
_cell.angle_gamma   90.00
#
_symmetry.space_group_name_H-M   'P 1'
#
loop_
_entity.id
_entity.type
_entity.pdbx_description
1 polymer ?
#
loop_
_entity_poly.entity_id
_entity_poly.type
_entity_poly.pdbx_seq_one_letter_code
_entity_poly.pdbx_strand_id
1 'polypeptide(L)'
;MERLARRLGVPDAVVIGLGSMLGAGVFVVFAPAASAAGGAGLLVALALAGFIAFCNATSSARLAARYPESGGTYVYGRERLHPFAGFVAGWGFVVGKTASCAAMALTVGAYLWPGRARLVAVLTVVAVTAVNLRGVGRTATATRVLVGVVLTVLAVVAVTGAPQVAVDRLTDGGDIGARGVLTAAGLLFFAFAGYARIATLGEEVRDPERTIPRAVPLALGAVLAVYLTLAVVALGVLGTDRLAAASAPLVEVVSAAGRPGLAWLVRAGAAVAVTGVLLSLLAGVGRTTLAMARRHDLPATLAAVHPRHRVPHRAELAVAAVVIVVVALGDVRGAIGFSSCTVLVYYAITNAAALTLGRDPARKLPVRALAALGLVGCLLLAVNLPLPSVLAGFGVLALGAAWYALRHR
;
A
#
# COMPACT_ATOMS: atom_id res chain seq x y z
N MET A 1 -8.49 -20.10 21.85
CA MET A 1 -7.81 -19.00 21.13
C MET A 1 -7.32 -17.99 22.15
N GLU A 2 -6.00 -17.84 22.32
CA GLU A 2 -5.44 -16.74 23.13
C GLU A 2 -5.89 -15.41 22.53
N ARG A 3 -6.65 -14.60 23.29
CA ARG A 3 -7.09 -13.27 22.84
C ARG A 3 -5.90 -12.31 22.93
N LEU A 4 -5.64 -11.56 21.86
CA LEU A 4 -4.66 -10.48 21.87
C LEU A 4 -5.01 -9.45 22.95
N ALA A 5 -3.98 -8.91 23.64
CA ALA A 5 -4.20 -7.90 24.67
C ALA A 5 -4.62 -6.58 24.02
N ARG A 6 -5.88 -6.16 24.24
CA ARG A 6 -6.42 -4.88 23.77
C ARG A 6 -5.78 -3.71 24.52
N ARG A 7 -4.71 -3.13 23.95
CA ARG A 7 -3.91 -2.06 24.60
C ARG A 7 -3.76 -0.80 23.76
N LEU A 8 -4.20 -0.81 22.50
CA LEU A 8 -3.99 0.32 21.59
C LEU A 8 -5.14 1.33 21.67
N GLY A 9 -4.81 2.62 21.66
CA GLY A 9 -5.78 3.73 21.51
C GLY A 9 -5.74 4.39 20.13
N VAL A 10 -6.43 5.52 19.96
CA VAL A 10 -6.42 6.31 18.71
C VAL A 10 -5.01 6.74 18.30
N PRO A 11 -4.15 7.30 19.18
CA PRO A 11 -2.81 7.72 18.77
C PRO A 11 -1.96 6.56 18.26
N ASP A 12 -2.05 5.39 18.92
CA ASP A 12 -1.30 4.20 18.50
C ASP A 12 -1.79 3.68 17.14
N ALA A 13 -3.11 3.63 16.94
CA ALA A 13 -3.71 3.23 15.68
C ALA A 13 -3.32 4.18 14.52
N VAL A 14 -3.25 5.48 14.78
CA VAL A 14 -2.77 6.48 13.80
C VAL A 14 -1.30 6.24 13.47
N VAL A 15 -0.45 6.05 14.47
CA VAL A 15 0.99 5.78 14.28
C VAL A 15 1.21 4.48 13.49
N ILE A 16 0.47 3.42 13.79
CA ILE A 16 0.55 2.15 13.04
C ILE A 16 0.07 2.36 11.59
N GLY A 17 -0.97 3.17 11.39
CA GLY A 17 -1.44 3.60 10.08
C GLY A 17 -0.37 4.32 9.27
N LEU A 18 0.24 5.36 9.85
CA LEU A 18 1.33 6.12 9.26
C LEU A 18 2.49 5.19 8.90
N GLY A 19 2.92 4.33 9.83
CA GLY A 19 4.01 3.38 9.61
C GLY A 19 3.70 2.28 8.59
N SER A 20 2.45 2.12 8.18
CA SER A 20 2.05 1.18 7.12
C SER A 20 1.90 1.86 5.75
N MET A 21 1.73 3.19 5.71
CA MET A 21 1.57 3.97 4.48
C MET A 21 2.88 4.64 4.05
N LEU A 22 3.65 5.19 5.00
CA LEU A 22 4.94 5.87 4.78
C LEU A 22 6.08 4.86 4.54
N GLY A 23 5.97 4.12 3.43
CA GLY A 23 6.96 3.16 2.94
C GLY A 23 7.39 3.49 1.52
N ALA A 24 7.46 2.50 0.63
CA ALA A 24 7.96 2.72 -0.74
C ALA A 24 7.18 3.80 -1.50
N GLY A 25 5.87 3.90 -1.28
CA GLY A 25 5.00 4.87 -1.94
C GLY A 25 5.59 6.29 -1.95
N VAL A 26 5.84 6.88 -0.78
CA VAL A 26 6.35 8.25 -0.67
C VAL A 26 7.72 8.47 -1.30
N PHE A 27 8.54 7.42 -1.41
CA PHE A 27 9.90 7.55 -1.92
C PHE A 27 9.97 7.42 -3.45
N VAL A 28 9.15 6.57 -4.07
CA VAL A 28 9.29 6.26 -5.50
C VAL A 28 8.09 6.55 -6.38
N VAL A 29 6.88 6.70 -5.84
CA VAL A 29 5.65 6.75 -6.66
C VAL A 29 5.50 8.04 -7.47
N PHE A 30 6.17 9.13 -7.04
CA PHE A 30 6.07 10.43 -7.70
C PHE A 30 6.62 10.41 -9.12
N ALA A 31 7.69 9.66 -9.39
CA ALA A 31 8.28 9.57 -10.73
C ALA A 31 7.32 8.97 -11.78
N PRO A 32 6.79 7.75 -11.62
CA PRO A 32 5.86 7.19 -12.59
C PRO A 32 4.51 7.96 -12.63
N ALA A 33 4.11 8.61 -11.54
CA ALA A 33 2.92 9.46 -11.54
C ALA A 33 3.14 10.77 -12.33
N ALA A 34 4.28 11.44 -12.17
CA ALA A 34 4.66 12.63 -12.92
C ALA A 34 4.79 12.31 -14.41
N SER A 35 5.39 11.15 -14.74
CA SER A 35 5.47 10.65 -16.12
C SER A 35 4.09 10.44 -16.78
N ALA A 36 3.04 10.17 -16.00
CA ALA A 36 1.72 9.85 -16.52
C ALA A 36 0.79 11.06 -16.59
N ALA A 37 0.79 11.92 -15.56
CA ALA A 37 -0.12 13.07 -15.49
C ALA A 37 0.52 14.40 -15.89
N GLY A 38 1.84 14.53 -15.76
CA GLY A 38 2.56 15.80 -15.92
C GLY A 38 2.19 16.86 -14.89
N GLY A 39 3.07 17.85 -14.71
CA GLY A 39 2.82 19.15 -14.04
C GLY A 39 1.81 19.13 -12.90
N ALA A 40 0.85 20.06 -12.97
CA ALA A 40 -0.26 20.17 -12.00
C ALA A 40 -1.14 18.90 -11.94
N GLY A 41 -1.20 18.11 -13.01
CA GLY A 41 -1.93 16.84 -13.07
C GLY A 41 -1.51 15.85 -11.98
N LEU A 42 -0.24 15.86 -11.57
CA LEU A 42 0.27 15.06 -10.45
C LEU A 42 -0.47 15.37 -9.14
N LEU A 43 -0.72 16.65 -8.85
CA LEU A 43 -1.36 17.09 -7.60
C LEU A 43 -2.86 16.72 -7.61
N VAL A 44 -3.52 16.90 -8.75
CA VAL A 44 -4.92 16.48 -8.95
C VAL A 44 -5.04 14.96 -8.80
N ALA A 45 -4.13 14.20 -9.40
CA ALA A 45 -4.08 12.75 -9.30
C ALA A 45 -3.87 12.28 -7.85
N LEU A 46 -3.03 12.98 -7.09
CA LEU A 46 -2.78 12.68 -5.68
C LEU A 46 -4.02 12.95 -4.82
N ALA A 47 -4.71 14.06 -5.03
CA ALA A 47 -5.97 14.37 -4.36
C ALA A 47 -7.05 13.32 -4.67
N LEU A 48 -7.17 12.92 -5.95
CA LEU A 48 -8.09 11.87 -6.38
C LEU A 48 -7.76 10.52 -5.73
N ALA A 49 -6.48 10.11 -5.74
CA ALA A 49 -6.04 8.86 -5.10
C ALA A 49 -6.34 8.86 -3.60
N GLY A 50 -6.09 9.98 -2.91
CA GLY A 50 -6.42 10.17 -1.49
C GLY A 50 -7.91 10.08 -1.22
N PHE A 51 -8.75 10.68 -2.08
CA PHE A 51 -10.21 10.60 -1.97
C PHE A 51 -10.74 9.18 -2.16
N ILE A 52 -10.26 8.44 -3.17
CA ILE A 52 -10.64 7.04 -3.37
C ILE A 52 -10.15 6.17 -2.21
N ALA A 53 -8.94 6.41 -1.69
CA ALA A 53 -8.46 5.73 -0.49
C ALA A 53 -9.35 6.02 0.73
N PHE A 54 -9.84 7.25 0.89
CA PHE A 54 -10.78 7.61 1.96
C PHE A 54 -12.11 6.87 1.85
N CYS A 55 -12.68 6.78 0.65
CA CYS A 55 -13.88 6.00 0.37
C CYS A 55 -13.67 4.52 0.77
N ASN A 56 -12.58 3.93 0.30
CA ASN A 56 -12.24 2.53 0.56
C ASN A 56 -11.99 2.26 2.05
N ALA A 57 -11.31 3.16 2.74
CA ALA A 57 -11.01 3.04 4.15
C ALA A 57 -12.28 3.14 5.01
N THR A 58 -13.22 4.01 4.63
CA THR A 58 -14.54 4.13 5.27
C THR A 58 -15.36 2.85 5.10
N SER A 59 -15.41 2.30 3.88
CA SER A 59 -16.08 1.01 3.60
C SER A 59 -15.44 -0.14 4.38
N SER A 60 -14.11 -0.21 4.40
CA SER A 60 -13.35 -1.23 5.12
C SER A 60 -13.61 -1.17 6.63
N ALA A 61 -13.63 0.03 7.22
CA ALA A 61 -13.88 0.22 8.65
C ALA A 61 -15.29 -0.20 9.06
N ARG A 62 -16.31 0.07 8.23
CA ARG A 62 -17.69 -0.37 8.48
C ARG A 62 -17.82 -1.88 8.44
N LEU A 63 -17.18 -2.53 7.47
CA LEU A 63 -17.18 -3.98 7.35
C LEU A 63 -16.39 -4.64 8.49
N ALA A 64 -15.23 -4.10 8.86
CA ALA A 64 -14.41 -4.59 9.98
C ALA A 64 -15.16 -4.53 11.32
N ALA A 65 -15.98 -3.49 11.54
CA ALA A 65 -16.79 -3.39 12.76
C ALA A 65 -17.85 -4.49 12.87
N ARG A 66 -18.36 -4.99 11.73
CA ARG A 66 -19.38 -6.06 11.70
C ARG A 66 -18.79 -7.46 11.57
N TYR A 67 -17.65 -7.58 10.90
CA TYR A 67 -16.93 -8.83 10.65
C TYR A 67 -15.48 -8.67 11.16
N PRO A 68 -15.25 -8.72 12.48
CA PRO A 68 -13.95 -8.45 13.09
C PRO A 68 -12.95 -9.62 12.93
N GLU A 69 -13.08 -10.40 11.86
CA GLU A 69 -12.23 -11.55 11.59
C GLU A 69 -10.96 -11.17 10.82
N SER A 70 -9.88 -11.92 11.09
CA SER A 70 -8.65 -11.83 10.33
C SER A 70 -8.84 -12.33 8.89
N GLY A 71 -9.00 -11.40 7.94
CA GLY A 71 -9.08 -11.71 6.52
C GLY A 71 -9.55 -10.55 5.62
N GLY A 72 -10.05 -9.46 6.21
CA GLY A 72 -10.39 -8.25 5.44
C GLY A 72 -11.43 -8.53 4.36
N THR A 73 -11.21 -8.04 3.15
CA THR A 73 -12.18 -8.18 2.05
C THR A 73 -12.38 -9.61 1.59
N TYR A 74 -11.41 -10.50 1.82
CA TYR A 74 -11.64 -11.92 1.58
C TYR A 74 -12.84 -12.39 2.40
N VAL A 75 -12.94 -12.02 3.68
CA VAL A 75 -14.10 -12.35 4.52
C VAL A 75 -15.32 -11.54 4.06
N TYR A 76 -15.18 -10.23 3.88
CA TYR A 76 -16.32 -9.35 3.57
C TYR A 76 -17.04 -9.75 2.27
N GLY A 77 -16.29 -10.12 1.23
CA GLY A 77 -16.84 -10.57 -0.04
C GLY A 77 -17.63 -11.88 0.10
N ARG A 78 -17.16 -12.83 0.91
CA ARG A 78 -17.87 -14.09 1.18
C ARG A 78 -19.17 -13.85 1.93
N GLU A 79 -19.11 -13.04 2.98
CA GLU A 79 -20.25 -12.80 3.88
C GLU A 79 -21.34 -11.91 3.25
N ARG A 80 -20.98 -11.04 2.30
CA ARG A 80 -21.90 -10.03 1.75
C ARG A 80 -22.27 -10.15 0.29
N LEU A 81 -21.43 -10.80 -0.52
CA LEU A 81 -21.63 -10.85 -1.95
C LEU A 81 -21.79 -12.31 -2.38
N HIS A 82 -20.69 -13.06 -2.34
CA HIS A 82 -20.64 -14.46 -2.73
C HIS A 82 -19.29 -15.07 -2.33
N PRO A 83 -19.20 -16.38 -2.00
CA PRO A 83 -17.93 -17.07 -1.77
C PRO A 83 -16.85 -16.81 -2.84
N PHE A 84 -17.25 -16.79 -4.11
CA PHE A 84 -16.38 -16.47 -5.25
C PHE A 84 -15.80 -15.05 -5.18
N ALA A 85 -16.63 -14.04 -4.86
CA ALA A 85 -16.15 -12.66 -4.73
C ALA A 85 -15.11 -12.53 -3.61
N GLY A 86 -15.34 -13.24 -2.51
CA GLY A 86 -14.36 -13.37 -1.44
C GLY A 86 -13.05 -14.01 -1.91
N PHE A 87 -13.13 -15.14 -2.63
CA PHE A 87 -11.95 -15.80 -3.21
C PHE A 87 -11.16 -14.86 -4.14
N VAL A 88 -11.83 -14.19 -5.09
CA VAL A 88 -11.18 -13.24 -6.02
C VAL A 88 -10.50 -12.11 -5.26
N ALA A 89 -11.13 -11.58 -4.20
CA ALA A 89 -10.50 -10.59 -3.33
C ALA A 89 -9.26 -11.15 -2.63
N GLY A 90 -9.35 -12.32 -2.00
CA GLY A 90 -8.21 -12.96 -1.33
C GLY A 90 -7.04 -13.24 -2.28
N TRP A 91 -7.34 -13.84 -3.44
CA TRP A 91 -6.38 -14.12 -4.51
C TRP A 91 -5.69 -12.83 -4.99
N GLY A 92 -6.48 -11.82 -5.35
CA GLY A 92 -6.00 -10.51 -5.76
C GLY A 92 -5.14 -9.81 -4.70
N PHE A 93 -5.52 -9.93 -3.42
CA PHE A 93 -4.72 -9.40 -2.32
C PHE A 93 -3.37 -10.09 -2.20
N VAL A 94 -3.34 -11.43 -2.23
CA VAL A 94 -2.09 -12.20 -2.09
C VAL A 94 -1.13 -11.88 -3.23
N VAL A 95 -1.58 -11.96 -4.49
CA VAL A 95 -0.71 -11.69 -5.65
C VAL A 95 -0.30 -10.21 -5.70
N GLY A 96 -1.24 -9.30 -5.47
CA GLY A 96 -1.00 -7.86 -5.50
C GLY A 96 -0.04 -7.39 -4.41
N LYS A 97 -0.25 -7.82 -3.16
CA LYS A 97 0.65 -7.47 -2.06
C LYS A 97 2.00 -8.19 -2.15
N THR A 98 2.08 -9.34 -2.81
CA THR A 98 3.38 -9.95 -3.15
C THR A 98 4.17 -9.05 -4.11
N ALA A 99 3.52 -8.47 -5.12
CA ALA A 99 4.16 -7.48 -5.98
C ALA A 99 4.50 -6.18 -5.24
N SER A 100 3.67 -5.75 -4.28
CA SER A 100 4.04 -4.64 -3.37
C SER A 100 5.33 -4.92 -2.61
N CYS A 101 5.53 -6.14 -2.10
CA CYS A 101 6.77 -6.53 -1.43
C CYS A 101 7.98 -6.45 -2.38
N ALA A 102 7.82 -6.88 -3.63
CA ALA A 102 8.87 -6.76 -4.65
C ALA A 102 9.19 -5.29 -4.96
N ALA A 103 8.18 -4.44 -5.13
CA ALA A 103 8.37 -3.00 -5.33
C ALA A 103 9.14 -2.38 -4.14
N MET A 104 8.78 -2.72 -2.90
CA MET A 104 9.47 -2.25 -1.70
C MET A 104 10.93 -2.72 -1.65
N ALA A 105 11.20 -3.99 -1.93
CA ALA A 105 12.55 -4.53 -1.95
C ALA A 105 13.42 -3.83 -3.01
N LEU A 106 12.89 -3.66 -4.23
CA LEU A 106 13.55 -2.94 -5.31
C LEU A 106 13.79 -1.46 -4.95
N THR A 107 12.86 -0.80 -4.24
CA THR A 107 13.06 0.56 -3.72
C THR A 107 14.24 0.61 -2.73
N VAL A 108 14.36 -0.35 -1.81
CA VAL A 108 15.52 -0.43 -0.90
C VAL A 108 16.81 -0.56 -1.71
N GLY A 109 16.83 -1.42 -2.72
CA GLY A 109 17.97 -1.59 -3.62
C GLY A 109 18.34 -0.31 -4.36
N ALA A 110 17.35 0.38 -4.94
CA ALA A 110 17.56 1.63 -5.68
C ALA A 110 18.12 2.75 -4.80
N TYR A 111 17.71 2.81 -3.52
CA TYR A 111 18.19 3.85 -2.60
C TYR A 111 19.57 3.54 -1.99
N LEU A 112 19.83 2.28 -1.63
CA LEU A 112 21.08 1.89 -0.99
C LEU A 112 22.23 1.69 -1.98
N TRP A 113 21.99 0.97 -3.08
CA TRP A 113 23.03 0.68 -4.06
C TRP A 113 22.46 0.60 -5.48
N PRO A 114 22.25 1.75 -6.16
CA PRO A 114 21.64 1.81 -7.49
C PRO A 114 22.28 0.83 -8.50
N GLY A 115 23.62 0.74 -8.52
CA GLY A 115 24.35 -0.14 -9.43
C GLY A 115 24.20 -1.65 -9.15
N ARG A 116 23.71 -2.05 -7.96
CA ARG A 116 23.44 -3.45 -7.58
C ARG A 116 22.07 -3.60 -6.92
N ALA A 117 21.09 -2.81 -7.36
CA ALA A 117 19.79 -2.70 -6.69
C ALA A 117 19.09 -4.05 -6.53
N ARG A 118 19.12 -4.91 -7.55
CA ARG A 118 18.50 -6.24 -7.50
C ARG A 118 19.13 -7.15 -6.43
N LEU A 119 20.46 -7.14 -6.31
CA LEU A 119 21.15 -7.92 -5.29
C LEU A 119 20.73 -7.47 -3.89
N VAL A 120 20.75 -6.16 -3.63
CA VAL A 120 20.33 -5.59 -2.34
C VAL A 120 18.85 -5.87 -2.05
N ALA A 121 17.98 -5.80 -3.07
CA ALA A 121 16.57 -6.14 -2.94
C ALA A 121 16.37 -7.60 -2.51
N VAL A 122 17.03 -8.56 -3.18
CA VAL A 122 16.95 -9.99 -2.82
C VAL A 122 17.48 -10.22 -1.41
N LEU A 123 18.64 -9.66 -1.06
CA LEU A 123 19.21 -9.78 0.29
C LEU A 123 18.27 -9.19 1.35
N THR A 124 17.59 -8.08 1.05
CA THR A 124 16.60 -7.46 1.94
C THR A 124 15.41 -8.38 2.15
N VAL A 125 14.88 -9.02 1.10
CA VAL A 125 13.78 -9.99 1.21
C VAL A 125 14.21 -11.17 2.06
N VAL A 126 15.39 -11.75 1.82
CA VAL A 126 15.91 -12.87 2.61
C VAL A 126 16.07 -12.49 4.08
N ALA A 127 16.64 -11.33 4.39
CA ALA A 127 16.81 -10.85 5.75
C ALA A 127 15.46 -10.63 6.45
N VAL A 128 14.52 -9.97 5.79
CA VAL A 128 13.17 -9.71 6.31
C VAL A 128 12.42 -11.02 6.56
N THR A 129 12.47 -11.97 5.63
CA THR A 129 11.86 -13.29 5.79
C THR A 129 12.49 -14.03 6.96
N ALA A 130 13.81 -14.00 7.12
CA ALA A 130 14.48 -14.62 8.26
C ALA A 130 14.07 -14.00 9.61
N VAL A 131 13.80 -12.70 9.66
CA VAL A 131 13.27 -12.02 10.86
C VAL A 131 11.82 -12.45 11.14
N ASN A 132 10.97 -12.49 10.11
CA ASN A 132 9.57 -12.93 10.25
C ASN A 132 9.47 -14.39 10.71
N LEU A 133 10.30 -15.30 10.17
CA LEU A 133 10.31 -16.71 10.54
C LEU A 133 10.69 -16.95 12.01
N ARG A 134 11.43 -16.04 12.63
CA ARG A 134 11.76 -16.07 14.07
C ARG A 134 10.63 -15.56 14.96
N GLY A 135 9.51 -15.12 14.38
CA GLY A 135 8.37 -14.58 15.12
C GLY A 135 8.64 -13.20 15.73
N VAL A 136 9.63 -12.46 15.22
CA VAL A 136 9.95 -11.12 15.71
C VAL A 136 8.89 -10.14 15.22
N GLY A 137 7.83 -10.00 16.01
CA GLY A 137 6.79 -8.99 15.78
C GLY A 137 7.31 -7.59 16.07
N ARG A 138 6.83 -6.60 15.29
CA ARG A 138 7.04 -5.19 15.64
C ARG A 138 6.21 -4.81 16.84
N THR A 139 6.86 -4.26 17.87
CA THR A 139 6.15 -3.60 18.97
C THR A 139 5.59 -2.26 18.50
N ALA A 140 4.50 -1.79 19.12
CA ALA A 140 3.96 -0.46 18.86
C ALA A 140 5.02 0.64 19.05
N THR A 141 5.91 0.48 20.03
CA THR A 141 7.05 1.39 20.29
C THR A 141 8.03 1.42 19.11
N ALA A 142 8.42 0.27 18.58
CA ALA A 142 9.32 0.21 17.43
C ALA A 142 8.71 0.90 16.19
N THR A 143 7.40 0.71 15.95
CA THR A 143 6.68 1.41 14.88
C THR A 143 6.66 2.92 15.12
N ARG A 144 6.46 3.38 16.36
CA ARG A 144 6.47 4.81 16.69
C ARG A 144 7.82 5.47 16.43
N VAL A 145 8.91 4.83 16.88
CA VAL A 145 10.28 5.32 16.62
C VAL A 145 10.54 5.39 15.12
N LEU A 146 10.19 4.32 14.39
CA LEU A 146 10.34 4.28 12.94
C LEU A 146 9.60 5.44 12.25
N VAL A 147 8.31 5.63 12.56
CA VAL A 147 7.50 6.70 11.98
C VAL A 147 8.09 8.07 12.29
N GLY A 148 8.57 8.30 13.52
CA GLY A 148 9.27 9.52 13.89
C GLY A 148 10.48 9.80 12.99
N VAL A 149 11.37 8.81 12.85
CA VAL A 149 12.55 8.90 11.97
C VAL A 149 12.14 9.21 10.53
N VAL A 150 11.14 8.51 10.00
CA VAL A 150 10.67 8.72 8.62
C VAL A 150 10.12 10.12 8.44
N LEU A 151 9.24 10.58 9.34
CA LEU A 151 8.68 11.93 9.27
C LEU A 151 9.76 13.01 9.38
N THR A 152 10.78 12.81 10.23
CA THR A 152 11.93 13.72 10.30
C THR A 152 12.69 13.79 8.97
N VAL A 153 12.96 12.65 8.33
CA VAL A 153 13.63 12.63 7.03
C VAL A 153 12.80 13.31 5.95
N LEU A 154 11.48 13.05 5.91
CA LEU A 154 10.58 13.71 4.97
C LEU A 154 10.47 15.22 5.22
N ALA A 155 10.48 15.65 6.49
CA ALA A 155 10.50 17.06 6.85
C ALA A 155 11.80 17.74 6.42
N VAL A 156 12.96 17.08 6.55
CA VAL A 156 14.24 17.58 6.03
C VAL A 156 14.15 17.78 4.51
N VAL A 157 13.60 16.82 3.76
CA VAL A 157 13.39 16.97 2.30
C VAL A 157 12.48 18.17 2.00
N ALA A 158 11.34 18.29 2.69
CA ALA A 158 10.40 19.39 2.47
C ALA A 158 11.03 20.76 2.78
N VAL A 159 11.70 20.90 3.93
CA VAL A 159 12.30 22.17 4.38
C VAL A 159 13.50 22.57 3.51
N THR A 160 14.28 21.59 3.03
CA THR A 160 15.42 21.86 2.13
C THR A 160 14.97 22.25 0.73
N GLY A 161 13.92 21.61 0.22
CA GLY A 161 13.41 21.87 -1.13
C GLY A 161 12.45 23.06 -1.23
N ALA A 162 11.68 23.39 -0.19
CA ALA A 162 10.67 24.45 -0.23
C ALA A 162 11.19 25.83 -0.71
N PRO A 163 12.37 26.31 -0.27
CA PRO A 163 12.92 27.58 -0.77
C PRO A 163 13.31 27.56 -2.26
N GLN A 164 13.43 26.38 -2.86
CA GLN A 164 13.88 26.16 -4.23
C GLN A 164 12.70 25.84 -5.18
N VAL A 165 11.46 25.91 -4.67
CA VAL A 165 10.26 25.66 -5.46
C VAL A 165 10.07 26.80 -6.45
N ALA A 166 10.13 26.47 -7.73
CA ALA A 166 9.79 27.37 -8.82
C ALA A 166 8.31 27.17 -9.18
N VAL A 167 7.51 28.24 -9.08
CA VAL A 167 6.03 28.17 -9.23
C VAL A 167 5.63 27.89 -10.68
N ASP A 168 6.39 28.42 -11.63
CA ASP A 168 6.30 28.14 -13.06
C ASP A 168 6.30 26.62 -13.33
N ARG A 169 7.15 25.87 -12.63
CA ARG A 169 7.22 24.40 -12.76
C ARG A 169 6.02 23.64 -12.21
N LEU A 170 5.24 24.27 -11.32
CA LEU A 170 3.99 23.69 -10.83
C LEU A 170 2.87 23.82 -11.87
N THR A 171 2.94 24.87 -12.68
CA THR A 171 1.99 25.17 -13.76
C THR A 171 2.47 24.67 -15.13
N ASP A 172 3.75 24.34 -15.28
CA ASP A 172 4.32 23.69 -16.47
C ASP A 172 3.81 22.25 -16.59
N GLY A 173 2.63 22.15 -17.16
CA GLY A 173 2.13 20.95 -17.80
C GLY A 173 1.34 21.42 -19.00
N GLY A 174 1.66 20.91 -20.18
CA GLY A 174 0.73 20.95 -21.31
C GLY A 174 -0.63 20.34 -20.92
N ASP A 175 -1.57 20.28 -21.87
CA ASP A 175 -2.94 19.83 -21.61
C ASP A 175 -3.05 18.68 -20.61
N ILE A 176 -3.65 18.95 -19.44
CA ILE A 176 -3.86 17.95 -18.38
C ILE A 176 -4.86 16.92 -18.92
N GLY A 177 -4.33 15.87 -19.53
CA GLY A 177 -5.14 14.78 -20.05
C GLY A 177 -5.83 14.02 -18.93
N ALA A 178 -7.16 13.96 -18.95
CA ALA A 178 -7.94 13.24 -17.94
C ALA A 178 -7.46 11.79 -17.73
N ARG A 179 -7.06 11.10 -18.82
CA ARG A 179 -6.48 9.76 -18.77
C ARG A 179 -5.15 9.71 -18.00
N GLY A 180 -4.29 10.72 -18.18
CA GLY A 180 -3.01 10.82 -17.48
C GLY A 180 -3.20 10.96 -15.98
N VAL A 181 -4.13 11.83 -15.56
CA VAL A 181 -4.54 12.01 -14.16
C VAL A 181 -5.06 10.70 -13.55
N LEU A 182 -5.94 9.98 -14.26
CA LEU A 182 -6.46 8.69 -13.80
C LEU A 182 -5.35 7.63 -13.68
N THR A 183 -4.43 7.58 -14.65
CA THR A 183 -3.27 6.68 -14.63
C THR A 183 -2.39 6.96 -13.41
N ALA A 184 -2.03 8.23 -13.20
CA ALA A 184 -1.22 8.67 -12.07
C ALA A 184 -1.92 8.41 -10.73
N ALA A 185 -3.24 8.65 -10.64
CA ALA A 185 -4.00 8.39 -9.42
C ALA A 185 -4.02 6.88 -9.08
N GLY A 186 -4.14 6.01 -10.07
CA GLY A 186 -4.04 4.55 -9.88
C GLY A 186 -2.65 4.12 -9.38
N LEU A 187 -1.58 4.76 -9.87
CA LEU A 187 -0.22 4.51 -9.38
C LEU A 187 -0.03 5.04 -7.96
N LEU A 188 -0.45 6.28 -7.69
CA LEU A 188 -0.38 6.95 -6.38
C LEU A 188 -1.19 6.22 -5.31
N PHE A 189 -2.27 5.54 -5.68
CA PHE A 189 -3.07 4.71 -4.77
C PHE A 189 -2.23 3.67 -4.02
N PHE A 190 -1.15 3.15 -4.64
CA PHE A 190 -0.18 2.27 -3.99
C PHE A 190 0.32 2.84 -2.66
N ALA A 191 0.58 4.15 -2.61
CA ALA A 191 1.14 4.83 -1.45
C ALA A 191 0.15 4.98 -0.28
N PHE A 192 -1.16 4.81 -0.53
CA PHE A 192 -2.20 4.89 0.50
C PHE A 192 -2.66 3.53 1.02
N ALA A 193 -2.41 2.44 0.29
CA ALA A 193 -2.97 1.12 0.58
C ALA A 193 -2.61 0.51 1.95
N GLY A 194 -1.77 1.18 2.76
CA GLY A 194 -1.41 0.82 4.13
C GLY A 194 -2.49 1.10 5.20
N TYR A 195 -3.48 1.96 4.94
CA TYR A 195 -4.55 2.26 5.92
C TYR A 195 -5.31 1.00 6.39
N ALA A 196 -5.36 -0.05 5.57
CA ALA A 196 -6.05 -1.29 5.89
C ALA A 196 -5.51 -1.96 7.15
N ARG A 197 -4.23 -1.73 7.50
CA ARG A 197 -3.69 -2.26 8.75
C ARG A 197 -4.49 -1.75 9.95
N ILE A 198 -4.89 -0.47 9.96
CA ILE A 198 -5.71 0.13 11.03
C ILE A 198 -7.05 -0.61 11.15
N ALA A 199 -7.71 -0.89 10.02
CA ALA A 199 -8.99 -1.60 10.01
C ALA A 199 -8.89 -3.04 10.55
N THR A 200 -7.71 -3.66 10.46
CA THR A 200 -7.45 -5.01 11.00
C THR A 200 -6.95 -5.03 12.46
N LEU A 201 -6.77 -3.88 13.12
CA LEU A 201 -6.33 -3.81 14.53
C LEU A 201 -7.47 -4.06 15.54
N GLY A 202 -8.66 -4.49 15.11
CA GLY A 202 -9.83 -4.64 15.99
C GLY A 202 -9.57 -5.51 17.22
N GLU A 203 -8.69 -6.51 17.11
CA GLU A 203 -8.32 -7.39 18.23
C GLU A 203 -7.28 -6.78 19.18
N GLU A 204 -6.53 -5.76 18.75
CA GLU A 204 -5.43 -5.13 19.51
C GLU A 204 -5.84 -3.79 20.17
N VAL A 205 -6.96 -3.21 19.73
CA VAL A 205 -7.48 -1.90 20.16
C VAL A 205 -8.47 -2.03 21.33
N ARG A 206 -8.40 -1.11 22.30
CA ARG A 206 -9.29 -1.09 23.49
C ARG A 206 -10.77 -0.98 23.14
N ASP A 207 -11.11 0.00 22.30
CA ASP A 207 -12.47 0.29 21.82
C ASP A 207 -12.45 0.44 20.29
N PRO A 208 -12.56 -0.66 19.53
CA PRO A 208 -12.47 -0.65 18.07
C PRO A 208 -13.55 0.20 17.41
N GLU A 209 -14.77 0.20 17.97
CA GLU A 209 -15.93 0.89 17.42
C GLU A 209 -15.75 2.41 17.40
N ARG A 210 -15.08 2.98 18.41
CA ARG A 210 -14.77 4.41 18.45
C ARG A 210 -13.40 4.75 17.89
N THR A 211 -12.42 3.86 18.05
CA THR A 211 -11.02 4.13 17.71
C THR A 211 -10.77 4.06 16.21
N ILE A 212 -11.21 2.98 15.54
CA ILE A 212 -10.92 2.77 14.11
C ILE A 212 -11.55 3.89 13.25
N PRO A 213 -12.83 4.28 13.44
CA PRO A 213 -13.42 5.36 12.65
C PRO A 213 -12.78 6.74 12.85
N ARG A 214 -12.06 6.97 13.96
CA ARG A 214 -11.29 8.20 14.20
C ARG A 214 -9.87 8.11 13.66
N ALA A 215 -9.21 6.97 13.87
CA ALA A 215 -7.81 6.78 13.49
C ALA A 215 -7.61 6.73 11.98
N VAL A 216 -8.53 6.11 11.23
CA VAL A 216 -8.45 6.00 9.76
C VAL A 216 -8.41 7.36 9.07
N PRO A 217 -9.38 8.27 9.24
CA PRO A 217 -9.34 9.59 8.60
C PRO A 217 -8.15 10.43 9.06
N LEU A 218 -7.79 10.39 10.35
CA LEU A 218 -6.64 11.13 10.86
C LEU A 218 -5.33 10.67 10.22
N ALA A 219 -5.10 9.37 10.15
CA ALA A 219 -3.90 8.81 9.54
C ALA A 219 -3.85 9.10 8.04
N LEU A 220 -4.97 8.90 7.33
CA LEU A 220 -5.03 9.14 5.89
C LEU A 220 -4.84 10.62 5.54
N GLY A 221 -5.48 11.53 6.30
CA GLY A 221 -5.34 12.97 6.13
C GLY A 221 -3.91 13.45 6.39
N ALA A 222 -3.26 12.95 7.45
CA ALA A 222 -1.87 13.25 7.74
C ALA A 222 -0.93 12.76 6.63
N VAL A 223 -1.13 11.54 6.12
CA VAL A 223 -0.36 11.02 4.97
C VAL A 223 -0.59 11.84 3.71
N LEU A 224 -1.84 12.19 3.41
CA LEU A 224 -2.18 13.00 2.24
C LEU A 224 -1.50 14.38 2.31
N ALA A 225 -1.50 15.02 3.48
CA ALA A 225 -0.82 16.29 3.69
C ALA A 225 0.70 16.17 3.42
N VAL A 226 1.36 15.15 4.00
CA VAL A 226 2.78 14.88 3.76
C VAL A 226 3.05 14.62 2.27
N TYR A 227 2.21 13.82 1.60
CA TYR A 227 2.40 13.53 0.18
C TYR A 227 2.18 14.76 -0.70
N LEU A 228 1.20 15.61 -0.39
CA LEU A 228 0.95 16.85 -1.13
C LEU A 228 2.13 17.81 -0.97
N THR A 229 2.62 18.01 0.25
CA THR A 229 3.81 18.83 0.50
C THR A 229 5.01 18.33 -0.30
N LEU A 230 5.29 17.02 -0.25
CA LEU A 230 6.42 16.44 -0.97
C LEU A 230 6.22 16.46 -2.49
N ALA A 231 4.99 16.28 -2.99
CA ALA A 231 4.70 16.36 -4.42
C ALA A 231 4.91 17.77 -4.96
N VAL A 232 4.44 18.81 -4.24
CA VAL A 232 4.68 20.21 -4.58
C VAL A 232 6.17 20.53 -4.56
N VAL A 233 6.89 20.12 -3.50
CA VAL A 233 8.33 20.36 -3.40
C VAL A 233 9.09 19.62 -4.52
N ALA A 234 8.78 18.36 -4.76
CA ALA A 234 9.48 17.57 -5.77
C ALA A 234 9.23 18.10 -7.18
N LEU A 235 7.98 18.43 -7.50
CA LEU A 235 7.62 19.00 -8.81
C LEU A 235 8.22 20.39 -8.99
N GLY A 236 8.13 21.27 -7.99
CA GLY A 236 8.66 22.64 -8.06
C GLY A 236 10.19 22.71 -8.14
N VAL A 237 10.90 21.77 -7.51
CA VAL A 237 12.37 21.74 -7.52
C VAL A 237 12.92 21.05 -8.76
N LEU A 238 12.29 19.96 -9.23
CA LEU A 238 12.83 19.15 -10.33
C LEU A 238 12.18 19.46 -11.68
N GLY A 239 10.93 19.91 -11.70
CA GLY A 239 10.10 19.92 -12.90
C GLY A 239 9.60 18.52 -13.29
N THR A 240 8.66 18.47 -14.23
CA THR A 240 7.99 17.23 -14.65
C THR A 240 8.96 16.19 -15.21
N ASP A 241 9.80 16.55 -16.18
CA ASP A 241 10.65 15.60 -16.91
C ASP A 241 11.72 14.96 -16.02
N ARG A 242 12.39 15.79 -15.21
CA ARG A 242 13.41 15.32 -14.29
C ARG A 242 12.80 14.45 -13.18
N LEU A 243 11.65 14.85 -12.63
CA LEU A 243 10.93 14.03 -11.66
C LEU A 243 10.49 12.68 -12.27
N ALA A 244 10.02 12.67 -13.51
CA ALA A 244 9.61 11.46 -14.22
C ALA A 244 10.78 10.50 -14.49
N ALA A 245 11.99 11.02 -14.69
CA ALA A 245 13.21 10.24 -14.90
C ALA A 245 13.86 9.76 -13.59
N ALA A 246 13.54 10.37 -12.46
CA ALA A 246 14.18 10.11 -11.18
C ALA A 246 13.95 8.68 -10.65
N SER A 247 15.03 7.98 -10.31
CA SER A 247 14.98 6.67 -9.62
C SER A 247 14.82 6.81 -8.11
N ALA A 248 15.32 7.92 -7.54
CA ALA A 248 15.20 8.29 -6.14
C ALA A 248 14.77 9.77 -6.02
N PRO A 249 13.51 10.12 -6.36
CA PRO A 249 13.00 11.49 -6.42
C PRO A 249 13.42 12.37 -5.24
N LEU A 250 13.21 11.90 -4.01
CA LEU A 250 13.47 12.71 -2.82
C LEU A 250 14.97 12.93 -2.56
N VAL A 251 15.85 12.05 -3.04
CA VAL A 251 17.31 12.26 -2.98
C VAL A 251 17.71 13.34 -3.98
N GLU A 252 17.09 13.31 -5.16
CA GLU A 252 17.35 14.27 -6.22
C GLU A 252 16.86 15.67 -5.86
N VAL A 253 15.70 15.79 -5.20
CA VAL A 253 15.20 17.07 -4.63
C VAL A 253 16.27 17.74 -3.77
N VAL A 254 16.81 17.01 -2.79
CA VAL A 254 17.78 17.58 -1.85
C VAL A 254 19.12 17.90 -2.51
N SER A 255 19.51 17.11 -3.53
CA SER A 255 20.71 17.36 -4.32
C SER A 255 20.55 18.60 -5.22
N ALA A 256 19.41 18.74 -5.89
CA ALA A 256 19.05 19.89 -6.71
C ALA A 256 18.88 21.17 -5.86
N ALA A 257 18.47 21.03 -4.60
CA ALA A 257 18.41 22.13 -3.64
C ALA A 257 19.79 22.55 -3.07
N GLY A 258 20.89 22.10 -3.67
CA GLY A 258 22.25 22.49 -3.27
C GLY A 258 22.76 21.85 -1.98
N ARG A 259 22.09 20.81 -1.47
CA ARG A 259 22.46 20.11 -0.22
C ARG A 259 22.79 18.62 -0.43
N PRO A 260 23.69 18.25 -1.35
CA PRO A 260 23.99 16.84 -1.65
C PRO A 260 24.50 16.06 -0.43
N GLY A 261 25.11 16.73 0.56
CA GLY A 261 25.52 16.12 1.83
C GLY A 261 24.37 15.54 2.67
N LEU A 262 23.11 15.87 2.38
CA LEU A 262 21.93 15.27 3.02
C LEU A 262 21.38 14.06 2.26
N ALA A 263 21.92 13.73 1.08
CA ALA A 263 21.46 12.61 0.26
C ALA A 263 21.56 11.27 0.99
N TRP A 264 22.63 11.04 1.77
CA TRP A 264 22.81 9.81 2.53
C TRP A 264 21.73 9.64 3.61
N LEU A 265 21.31 10.75 4.25
CA LEU A 265 20.26 10.75 5.27
C LEU A 265 18.93 10.32 4.66
N VAL A 266 18.59 10.87 3.49
CA VAL A 266 17.37 10.49 2.75
C VAL A 266 17.46 9.02 2.30
N ARG A 267 18.64 8.56 1.84
CA ARG A 267 18.88 7.15 1.47
C ARG A 267 18.68 6.19 2.63
N ALA A 268 19.32 6.46 3.76
CA ALA A 268 19.19 5.66 4.97
C ALA A 268 17.76 5.68 5.51
N GLY A 269 17.14 6.86 5.56
CA GLY A 269 15.75 7.03 5.99
C GLY A 269 14.77 6.24 5.13
N ALA A 270 14.91 6.30 3.81
CA ALA A 270 14.11 5.52 2.87
C ALA A 270 14.32 4.01 3.06
N ALA A 271 15.58 3.55 3.16
CA ALA A 271 15.87 2.14 3.36
C ALA A 271 15.23 1.59 4.65
N VAL A 272 15.35 2.34 5.74
CA VAL A 272 14.77 2.00 7.06
C VAL A 272 13.24 2.00 7.00
N ALA A 273 12.63 3.03 6.39
CA ALA A 273 11.18 3.14 6.20
C ALA A 273 10.63 1.93 5.44
N VAL A 274 11.19 1.69 4.25
CA VAL A 274 10.70 0.72 3.28
C VAL A 274 10.93 -0.70 3.77
N THR A 275 12.11 -1.01 4.32
CA THR A 275 12.38 -2.32 4.95
C THR A 275 11.40 -2.58 6.08
N GLY A 276 11.04 -1.54 6.82
CA GLY A 276 10.07 -1.66 7.87
C GLY A 276 8.66 -2.03 7.41
N VAL A 277 8.18 -1.34 6.37
CA VAL A 277 6.88 -1.68 5.77
C VAL A 277 6.93 -3.06 5.10
N LEU A 278 8.04 -3.42 4.46
CA LEU A 278 8.24 -4.74 3.86
C LEU A 278 8.13 -5.85 4.91
N LEU A 279 8.73 -5.67 6.10
CA LEU A 279 8.62 -6.63 7.21
C LEU A 279 7.17 -6.89 7.61
N SER A 280 6.40 -5.83 7.84
CA SER A 280 5.00 -5.97 8.24
C SER A 280 4.11 -6.50 7.12
N LEU A 281 4.39 -6.12 5.87
CA LEU A 281 3.62 -6.53 4.72
C LEU A 281 3.83 -8.00 4.39
N LEU A 282 5.08 -8.49 4.38
CA LEU A 282 5.39 -9.89 4.07
C LEU A 282 4.75 -10.84 5.10
N ALA A 283 4.79 -10.48 6.38
CA ALA A 283 4.04 -11.19 7.43
C ALA A 283 2.51 -11.10 7.22
N GLY A 284 2.01 -9.94 6.79
CA GLY A 284 0.59 -9.74 6.46
C GLY A 284 0.10 -10.66 5.35
N VAL A 285 0.83 -10.75 4.24
CA VAL A 285 0.52 -11.63 3.11
C VAL A 285 0.60 -13.11 3.53
N GLY A 286 1.60 -13.48 4.34
CA GLY A 286 1.70 -14.82 4.92
C GLY A 286 0.47 -15.23 5.73
N ARG A 287 -0.08 -14.33 6.56
CA ARG A 287 -1.31 -14.59 7.32
C ARG A 287 -2.55 -14.74 6.44
N THR A 288 -2.73 -13.92 5.41
CA THR A 288 -3.85 -14.06 4.47
C THR A 288 -3.73 -15.38 3.69
N THR A 289 -2.52 -15.73 3.26
CA THR A 289 -2.23 -17.01 2.57
C THR A 289 -2.56 -18.20 3.47
N LEU A 290 -2.17 -18.16 4.75
CA LEU A 290 -2.55 -19.16 5.76
C LEU A 290 -4.08 -19.27 5.89
N ALA A 291 -4.79 -18.15 5.98
CA ALA A 291 -6.26 -18.14 6.13
C ALA A 291 -6.97 -18.76 4.93
N MET A 292 -6.53 -18.44 3.70
CA MET A 292 -7.04 -19.05 2.48
C MET A 292 -6.71 -20.55 2.38
N ALA A 293 -5.49 -20.94 2.76
CA ALA A 293 -5.06 -22.35 2.75
C ALA A 293 -5.85 -23.20 3.76
N ARG A 294 -6.20 -22.67 4.93
CA ARG A 294 -7.07 -23.33 5.92
C ARG A 294 -8.49 -23.57 5.42
N ARG A 295 -8.95 -22.77 4.45
CA ARG A 295 -10.26 -22.90 3.81
C ARG A 295 -10.17 -23.66 2.47
N HIS A 296 -9.03 -24.28 2.17
CA HIS A 296 -8.77 -25.03 0.93
C HIS A 296 -8.85 -24.22 -0.39
N ASP A 297 -8.92 -22.89 -0.30
CA ASP A 297 -8.82 -21.99 -1.45
C ASP A 297 -7.41 -21.98 -2.07
N LEU A 298 -6.39 -22.29 -1.24
CA LEU A 298 -4.99 -22.51 -1.63
C LEU A 298 -4.53 -23.92 -1.22
N PRO A 299 -3.37 -24.41 -1.70
CA PRO A 299 -2.83 -25.70 -1.27
C PRO A 299 -2.74 -25.82 0.25
N ALA A 300 -3.32 -26.90 0.81
CA ALA A 300 -3.41 -27.11 2.26
C ALA A 300 -2.04 -27.18 2.95
N THR A 301 -0.99 -27.51 2.21
CA THR A 301 0.40 -27.49 2.70
C THR A 301 0.84 -26.12 3.19
N LEU A 302 0.29 -25.02 2.65
CA LEU A 302 0.56 -23.65 3.07
C LEU A 302 -0.11 -23.29 4.40
N ALA A 303 -1.02 -24.13 4.90
CA ALA A 303 -1.69 -23.91 6.18
C ALA A 303 -0.81 -24.27 7.41
N ALA A 304 0.43 -24.73 7.19
CA ALA A 304 1.33 -25.17 8.25
C ALA A 304 1.85 -23.99 9.09
N VAL A 305 1.76 -24.13 10.42
CA VAL A 305 2.26 -23.17 11.41
C VAL A 305 3.51 -23.75 12.07
N HIS A 306 4.55 -22.94 12.24
CA HIS A 306 5.81 -23.37 12.86
C HIS A 306 5.59 -23.69 14.35
N PRO A 307 6.05 -24.84 14.88
CA PRO A 307 5.74 -25.28 16.24
C PRO A 307 6.28 -24.33 17.32
N ARG A 308 7.52 -23.85 17.17
CA ARG A 308 8.17 -22.94 18.14
C ARG A 308 7.74 -21.48 18.01
N HIS A 309 7.88 -20.89 16.81
CA HIS A 309 7.65 -19.45 16.58
C HIS A 309 6.19 -19.08 16.28
N ARG A 310 5.30 -20.07 16.08
CA ARG A 310 3.86 -19.87 15.79
C ARG A 310 3.58 -18.99 14.55
N VAL A 311 4.47 -19.00 13.56
CA VAL A 311 4.35 -18.26 12.29
C VAL A 311 4.00 -19.18 11.12
N PRO A 312 3.29 -18.71 10.07
CA PRO A 312 2.96 -19.50 8.88
C PRO A 312 4.17 -19.66 7.94
N HIS A 313 5.20 -20.36 8.42
CA HIS A 313 6.51 -20.47 7.76
C HIS A 313 6.45 -20.90 6.29
N ARG A 314 5.61 -21.89 5.93
CA ARG A 314 5.50 -22.34 4.53
C ARG A 314 4.88 -21.29 3.63
N ALA A 315 3.87 -20.57 4.11
CA ALA A 315 3.26 -19.47 3.37
C ALA A 315 4.24 -18.30 3.21
N GLU A 316 4.97 -17.94 4.27
CA GLU A 316 5.97 -16.87 4.21
C GLU A 316 7.13 -17.20 3.27
N LEU A 317 7.63 -18.44 3.28
CA LEU A 317 8.66 -18.90 2.35
C LEU A 317 8.16 -18.91 0.89
N ALA A 318 6.93 -19.37 0.65
CA ALA A 318 6.34 -19.35 -0.69
C ALA A 318 6.18 -17.91 -1.21
N VAL A 319 5.66 -17.00 -0.38
CA VAL A 319 5.55 -15.58 -0.72
C VAL A 319 6.94 -14.99 -1.00
N ALA A 320 7.92 -15.23 -0.12
CA ALA A 320 9.28 -14.72 -0.30
C ALA A 320 9.94 -15.23 -1.59
N ALA A 321 9.75 -16.51 -1.93
CA ALA A 321 10.24 -17.07 -3.19
C ALA A 321 9.63 -16.36 -4.40
N VAL A 322 8.32 -16.13 -4.40
CA VAL A 322 7.65 -15.38 -5.48
C VAL A 322 8.14 -13.93 -5.51
N VAL A 323 8.32 -13.27 -4.37
CA VAL A 323 8.90 -11.92 -4.31
C VAL A 323 10.29 -11.90 -4.95
N ILE A 324 11.16 -12.86 -4.64
CA ILE A 324 12.52 -12.94 -5.22
C ILE A 324 12.46 -13.10 -6.74
N VAL A 325 11.57 -13.96 -7.26
CA VAL A 325 11.36 -14.11 -8.71
C VAL A 325 10.90 -12.81 -9.35
N VAL A 326 9.93 -12.12 -8.74
CA VAL A 326 9.45 -10.82 -9.24
C VAL A 326 10.55 -9.74 -9.16
N VAL A 327 11.39 -9.74 -8.13
CA VAL A 327 12.55 -8.84 -8.01
C VAL A 327 13.61 -9.13 -9.09
N ALA A 328 13.82 -10.41 -9.44
CA ALA A 328 14.80 -10.80 -10.44
C ALA A 328 14.38 -10.42 -11.87
N LEU A 329 13.08 -10.55 -12.18
CA LEU A 329 12.54 -10.36 -13.53
C LEU A 329 11.90 -8.98 -13.75
N GLY A 330 11.39 -8.35 -12.69
CA GLY A 330 10.59 -7.14 -12.76
C GLY A 330 11.33 -5.86 -12.43
N ASP A 331 10.58 -4.76 -12.47
CA ASP A 331 11.00 -3.42 -12.09
C ASP A 331 10.03 -2.80 -11.08
N VAL A 332 10.43 -1.67 -10.49
CA VAL A 332 9.64 -0.98 -9.46
C VAL A 332 8.29 -0.51 -10.03
N ARG A 333 8.30 0.05 -11.23
CA ARG A 333 7.11 0.67 -11.85
C ARG A 333 6.05 -0.38 -12.21
N GLY A 334 6.45 -1.46 -12.86
CA GLY A 334 5.57 -2.58 -13.19
C GLY A 334 5.00 -3.26 -11.95
N ALA A 335 5.84 -3.47 -10.91
CA ALA A 335 5.38 -4.03 -9.64
C ALA A 335 4.34 -3.14 -8.94
N ILE A 336 4.54 -1.81 -8.95
CA ILE A 336 3.55 -0.83 -8.43
C ILE A 336 2.25 -0.91 -9.23
N GLY A 337 2.31 -0.83 -10.56
CA GLY A 337 1.12 -0.86 -11.42
C GLY A 337 0.32 -2.15 -11.27
N PHE A 338 0.98 -3.31 -11.34
CA PHE A 338 0.34 -4.62 -11.14
C PHE A 338 -0.28 -4.75 -9.74
N SER A 339 0.45 -4.33 -8.70
CA SER A 339 -0.06 -4.30 -7.34
C SER A 339 -1.27 -3.39 -7.21
N SER A 340 -1.22 -2.18 -7.77
CA SER A 340 -2.35 -1.24 -7.72
C SER A 340 -3.57 -1.82 -8.41
N CYS A 341 -3.43 -2.43 -9.59
CA CYS A 341 -4.56 -3.00 -10.33
C CYS A 341 -5.33 -4.04 -9.50
N THR A 342 -4.61 -5.05 -8.99
CA THR A 342 -5.21 -6.14 -8.20
C THR A 342 -5.76 -5.66 -6.85
N VAL A 343 -5.08 -4.71 -6.20
CA VAL A 343 -5.54 -4.13 -4.92
C VAL A 343 -6.74 -3.19 -5.10
N LEU A 344 -6.84 -2.49 -6.23
CA LEU A 344 -8.03 -1.70 -6.57
C LEU A 344 -9.23 -2.61 -6.81
N VAL A 345 -9.07 -3.74 -7.50
CA VAL A 345 -10.15 -4.75 -7.61
C VAL A 345 -10.55 -5.30 -6.24
N TYR A 346 -9.57 -5.59 -5.37
CA TYR A 346 -9.84 -5.97 -3.98
C TYR A 346 -10.70 -4.92 -3.27
N TYR A 347 -10.39 -3.62 -3.38
CA TYR A 347 -11.20 -2.57 -2.75
C TYR A 347 -12.53 -2.29 -3.47
N ALA A 348 -12.63 -2.55 -4.78
CA ALA A 348 -13.91 -2.55 -5.48
C ALA A 348 -14.86 -3.57 -4.83
N ILE A 349 -14.38 -4.78 -4.54
CA ILE A 349 -15.15 -5.81 -3.83
C ILE A 349 -15.51 -5.35 -2.41
N THR A 350 -14.60 -4.68 -1.69
CA THR A 350 -14.90 -4.09 -0.37
C THR A 350 -16.06 -3.10 -0.45
N ASN A 351 -16.02 -2.20 -1.42
CA ASN A 351 -17.04 -1.17 -1.58
C ASN A 351 -18.38 -1.79 -2.00
N ALA A 352 -18.38 -2.76 -2.91
CA ALA A 352 -19.56 -3.54 -3.27
C ALA A 352 -20.18 -4.23 -2.04
N ALA A 353 -19.36 -4.89 -1.22
CA ALA A 353 -19.82 -5.49 0.03
C ALA A 353 -20.39 -4.44 1.00
N ALA A 354 -19.78 -3.25 1.08
CA ALA A 354 -20.24 -2.17 1.96
C ALA A 354 -21.55 -1.52 1.51
N LEU A 355 -21.90 -1.57 0.21
CA LEU A 355 -23.20 -1.12 -0.29
C LEU A 355 -24.37 -1.97 0.25
N THR A 356 -24.10 -3.23 0.59
CA THR A 356 -25.10 -4.13 1.21
C THR A 356 -25.41 -3.80 2.68
N LEU A 357 -24.60 -2.96 3.35
CA LEU A 357 -24.67 -2.72 4.80
C LEU A 357 -25.86 -1.85 5.27
N GLY A 358 -26.90 -1.63 4.46
CA GLY A 358 -28.03 -0.79 4.90
C GLY A 358 -27.67 0.69 5.04
N ARG A 359 -28.62 1.52 5.49
CA ARG A 359 -28.33 2.87 6.02
C ARG A 359 -27.86 2.71 7.46
N ASP A 360 -26.90 3.52 7.88
CA ASP A 360 -26.40 3.55 9.26
C ASP A 360 -26.74 4.93 9.86
N PRO A 361 -27.88 5.07 10.57
CA PRO A 361 -28.36 6.36 11.08
C PRO A 361 -27.40 7.02 12.07
N ALA A 362 -26.54 6.24 12.72
CA ALA A 362 -25.59 6.74 13.71
C ALA A 362 -24.39 7.46 13.08
N ARG A 363 -24.15 7.29 11.77
CA ARG A 363 -23.05 7.96 11.06
C ARG A 363 -23.54 9.17 10.28
N LYS A 364 -22.93 10.33 10.56
CA LYS A 364 -23.20 11.59 9.84
C LYS A 364 -22.69 11.62 8.39
N LEU A 365 -21.75 10.74 8.02
CA LEU A 365 -21.17 10.68 6.67
C LEU A 365 -22.11 9.94 5.70
N PRO A 366 -22.17 10.33 4.41
CA PRO A 366 -22.96 9.66 3.39
C PRO A 366 -22.30 8.34 2.94
N VAL A 367 -22.22 7.36 3.85
CA VAL A 367 -21.43 6.13 3.71
C VAL A 367 -21.79 5.27 2.51
N ARG A 368 -23.04 5.33 2.02
CA ARG A 368 -23.46 4.64 0.79
C ARG A 368 -22.91 5.33 -0.46
N ALA A 369 -22.96 6.66 -0.51
CA ALA A 369 -22.39 7.42 -1.62
C ALA A 369 -20.86 7.24 -1.66
N LEU A 370 -20.19 7.27 -0.51
CA LEU A 370 -18.76 6.98 -0.41
C LEU A 370 -18.42 5.56 -0.90
N ALA A 371 -19.23 4.55 -0.56
CA ALA A 371 -19.01 3.20 -1.08
C ALA A 371 -19.24 3.13 -2.61
N ALA A 372 -20.25 3.79 -3.16
CA ALA A 372 -20.48 3.83 -4.60
C ALA A 372 -19.34 4.55 -5.35
N LEU A 373 -18.92 5.72 -4.86
CA LEU A 373 -17.78 6.47 -5.41
C LEU A 373 -16.47 5.69 -5.29
N GLY A 374 -16.26 4.99 -4.16
CA GLY A 374 -15.12 4.10 -3.98
C GLY A 374 -15.12 2.93 -4.96
N LEU A 375 -16.28 2.29 -5.19
CA LEU A 375 -16.43 1.21 -6.17
C LEU A 375 -16.11 1.69 -7.59
N VAL A 376 -16.78 2.74 -8.04
CA VAL A 376 -16.60 3.31 -9.38
C VAL A 376 -15.16 3.81 -9.55
N GLY A 377 -14.65 4.56 -8.58
CA GLY A 377 -13.28 5.06 -8.60
C GLY A 377 -12.24 3.94 -8.64
N CYS A 378 -12.41 2.87 -7.86
CA CYS A 378 -11.49 1.73 -7.92
C CYS A 378 -11.46 1.08 -9.29
N LEU A 379 -12.62 0.86 -9.91
CA LEU A 379 -12.71 0.26 -11.24
C LEU A 379 -12.13 1.19 -12.31
N LEU A 380 -12.47 2.48 -12.27
CA LEU A 380 -11.94 3.48 -13.20
C LEU A 380 -10.43 3.61 -13.13
N LEU A 381 -9.86 3.68 -11.91
CA LEU A 381 -8.41 3.72 -11.73
C LEU A 381 -7.77 2.41 -12.19
N ALA A 382 -8.38 1.25 -11.90
CA ALA A 382 -7.83 -0.05 -12.28
C ALA A 382 -7.70 -0.23 -13.80
N VAL A 383 -8.70 0.21 -14.58
CA VAL A 383 -8.68 0.08 -16.06
C VAL A 383 -7.83 1.14 -16.75
N ASN A 384 -7.53 2.26 -16.08
CA ASN A 384 -6.67 3.34 -16.61
C ASN A 384 -5.20 3.20 -16.22
N LEU A 385 -4.80 2.16 -15.47
CA LEU A 385 -3.38 1.88 -15.22
C LEU A 385 -2.64 1.56 -16.54
N PRO A 386 -1.29 1.59 -16.53
CA PRO A 386 -0.51 1.20 -17.71
C PRO A 386 -0.95 -0.18 -18.24
N LEU A 387 -1.12 -0.29 -19.55
CA LEU A 387 -1.69 -1.48 -20.20
C LEU A 387 -1.02 -2.80 -19.76
N PRO A 388 0.32 -2.91 -19.63
CA PRO A 388 0.95 -4.13 -19.13
C PRO A 388 0.49 -4.52 -17.72
N SER A 389 0.25 -3.54 -16.85
CA SER A 389 -0.24 -3.77 -15.49
C SER A 389 -1.69 -4.23 -15.45
N VAL A 390 -2.52 -3.67 -16.34
CA VAL A 390 -3.94 -4.05 -16.49
C VAL A 390 -4.04 -5.49 -17.01
N LEU A 391 -3.35 -5.80 -18.10
CA LEU A 391 -3.36 -7.14 -18.69
C LEU A 391 -2.82 -8.19 -17.72
N ALA A 392 -1.69 -7.93 -17.07
CA ALA A 392 -1.13 -8.86 -16.08
C ALA A 392 -2.05 -9.00 -14.85
N GLY A 393 -2.60 -7.89 -14.34
CA GLY A 393 -3.48 -7.88 -13.17
C GLY A 393 -4.77 -8.66 -13.42
N PHE A 394 -5.52 -8.32 -14.47
CA PHE A 394 -6.76 -9.03 -14.83
C PHE A 394 -6.49 -10.46 -15.32
N GLY A 395 -5.36 -10.71 -16.00
CA GLY A 395 -4.95 -12.06 -16.39
C GLY A 395 -4.73 -12.97 -15.18
N VAL A 396 -4.00 -12.52 -14.16
CA VAL A 396 -3.80 -13.29 -12.92
C VAL A 396 -5.10 -13.48 -12.15
N LEU A 397 -5.99 -12.47 -12.11
CA LEU A 397 -7.32 -12.62 -11.51
C LEU A 397 -8.18 -13.64 -12.27
N ALA A 398 -8.14 -13.65 -13.60
CA ALA A 398 -8.85 -14.61 -14.44
C ALA A 398 -8.31 -16.03 -14.24
N LEU A 399 -6.99 -16.22 -14.13
CA LEU A 399 -6.38 -17.51 -13.78
C LEU A 399 -6.84 -18.01 -12.40
N GLY A 400 -6.90 -17.11 -11.42
CA GLY A 400 -7.46 -17.44 -10.10
C GLY A 400 -8.93 -17.85 -10.19
N ALA A 401 -9.74 -17.11 -10.97
CA ALA A 401 -11.15 -17.44 -11.16
C ALA A 401 -11.35 -18.80 -11.85
N ALA A 402 -10.54 -19.11 -12.86
CA ALA A 402 -10.53 -20.41 -13.53
C ALA A 402 -10.15 -21.54 -12.55
N TRP A 403 -9.12 -21.32 -11.73
CA TRP A 403 -8.73 -22.26 -10.67
C TRP A 403 -9.86 -22.53 -9.67
N TYR A 404 -10.56 -21.49 -9.22
CA TYR A 404 -11.71 -21.64 -8.33
C TYR A 404 -12.83 -22.45 -8.98
N ALA A 405 -13.14 -22.17 -10.25
CA ALA A 405 -14.17 -22.89 -10.99
C ALA A 405 -13.82 -24.37 -11.19
N LEU A 406 -12.54 -24.71 -11.39
CA LEU A 406 -12.09 -26.11 -11.54
C LEU A 406 -12.17 -26.90 -10.22
N ARG A 407 -11.98 -26.25 -9.08
CA ARG A 407 -12.04 -26.90 -7.75
C ARG A 407 -13.44 -27.03 -7.15
N HIS A 408 -14.40 -26.25 -7.66
CA HIS A 408 -15.78 -26.23 -7.18
C HIS A 408 -16.79 -26.74 -8.23
N ARG A 409 -16.30 -27.44 -9.25
CA ARG A 409 -17.08 -28.45 -9.99
C ARG A 409 -17.05 -29.74 -9.19
#